data_AF-A0A536PI87-F1
#
_entry.id   AF-A0A536PI87-F1
#
_cell.length_a   1.000
_cell.length_b   1.000
_cell.length_c   1.000
_cell.angle_alpha   90.00
_cell.angle_beta   90.00
_cell.angle_gamma   90.00
#
_symmetry.space_group_name_H-M   'P 1'
#
loop_
_entity.id
_entity.type
_entity.pdbx_description
1 polymer ?
#
loop_
_entity_poly.entity_id
_entity_poly.type
_entity_poly.pdbx_seq_one_letter_code
_entity_poly.pdbx_strand_id
1 'polypeptide(L)' 'MTATRWLQIVPPTASTETTDGGASWHAFATDYSQAAPIAPQIVFGDGRIGYATVRGAIQRTTDGGSHWSALETPGTH' A
#
# COMPACT_ATOMS: atom_id res chain seq x y z
N MET A 1 14.23 18.60 -9.20
CA MET A 1 13.20 18.68 -8.16
C MET A 1 12.86 17.25 -7.80
N THR A 2 13.21 16.80 -6.60
CA THR A 2 12.91 15.44 -6.16
C THR A 2 11.41 15.38 -5.89
N ALA A 3 10.65 14.70 -6.77
CA ALA A 3 9.22 14.51 -6.58
C ALA A 3 8.99 13.69 -5.29
N THR A 4 8.34 14.31 -4.30
CA THR A 4 7.92 13.59 -3.09
C THR A 4 6.60 12.90 -3.42
N ARG A 5 6.68 11.61 -3.77
CA ARG A 5 5.52 10.75 -3.97
C ARG A 5 4.90 10.42 -2.62
N TRP A 6 3.61 10.69 -2.43
CA TRP A 6 2.85 10.21 -1.28
C TRP A 6 1.69 9.35 -1.75
N LEU A 7 1.45 8.27 -1.03
CA LEU A 7 0.40 7.31 -1.33
C LEU A 7 -0.46 7.09 -0.10
N GLN A 8 -1.78 7.23 -0.26
CA GLN A 8 -2.77 6.97 0.77
C GLN A 8 -3.64 5.78 0.32
N ILE A 9 -3.50 4.64 1.00
CA ILE A 9 -4.31 3.44 0.78
C ILE A 9 -5.26 3.29 1.96
N VAL A 10 -6.57 3.47 1.72
CA VAL A 10 -7.60 3.42 2.78
C VAL A 10 -8.75 2.51 2.34
N PRO A 11 -8.70 1.20 2.60
CA PRO A 11 -9.82 0.30 2.29
C PRO A 11 -10.99 0.54 3.25
N PRO A 12 -12.26 0.45 2.79
CA PRO A 12 -12.71 0.17 1.42
C PRO A 12 -12.85 1.44 0.55
N THR A 13 -12.40 2.60 1.04
CA THR A 13 -12.49 3.87 0.30
C THR A 13 -11.46 3.97 -0.84
N ALA A 14 -11.60 5.00 -1.67
CA ALA A 14 -10.67 5.26 -2.76
C ALA A 14 -9.26 5.52 -2.22
N SER A 15 -8.25 4.88 -2.84
CA SER A 15 -6.85 5.22 -2.59
C SER A 15 -6.47 6.43 -3.45
N THR A 16 -5.54 7.25 -2.95
CA THR A 16 -5.10 8.47 -3.62
C THR A 16 -3.60 8.61 -3.60
N GLU A 17 -3.06 9.28 -4.62
CA GLU A 17 -1.64 9.54 -4.78
C GLU A 17 -1.40 11.01 -5.12
N THR A 18 -0.26 11.52 -4.67
CA THR A 18 0.31 12.80 -5.10
C THR A 18 1.77 12.60 -5.50
N THR A 19 2.22 13.36 -6.50
CA THR A 19 3.63 13.42 -6.93
C THR A 19 4.22 14.83 -6.83
N ASP A 20 3.41 15.80 -6.38
CA ASP A 20 3.74 17.22 -6.29
C ASP A 20 3.83 17.70 -4.82
N GLY A 21 4.14 16.77 -3.91
CA GLY A 21 4.29 17.10 -2.49
C GLY A 21 2.96 17.38 -1.78
N GLY A 22 1.83 16.89 -2.31
CA GLY A 22 0.51 17.03 -1.72
C GLY A 22 -0.28 18.24 -2.21
N ALA A 23 0.19 18.93 -3.26
CA ALA A 23 -0.55 20.06 -3.85
C ALA A 23 -1.79 19.58 -4.63
N SER A 24 -1.70 18.42 -5.28
CA SER A 24 -2.82 17.76 -5.94
C SER A 24 -2.82 16.25 -5.67
N TRP A 25 -4.03 15.69 -5.57
CA TRP A 25 -4.26 14.27 -5.32
C TRP A 25 -5.10 13.68 -6.44
N HIS A 26 -4.67 12.53 -6.93
CA HIS A 26 -5.36 11.77 -7.97
C HIS A 26 -5.81 10.43 -7.42
N ALA A 27 -6.89 9.89 -7.99
CA ALA A 27 -7.33 8.54 -7.65
C ALA A 27 -6.24 7.54 -8.03
N PHE A 28 -5.95 6.62 -7.12
CA PHE A 28 -4.97 5.56 -7.30
C PHE A 28 -5.67 4.21 -7.24
N ALA A 29 -5.50 3.41 -8.30
CA ALA A 29 -6.02 2.06 -8.35
C ALA A 29 -5.05 1.12 -7.62
N THR A 30 -5.58 0.38 -6.65
CA THR A 30 -4.87 -0.65 -5.89
C THR A 30 -5.78 -1.86 -5.77
N ASP A 31 -5.20 -3.05 -5.87
CA ASP A 31 -5.89 -4.30 -5.54
C ASP A 31 -5.78 -4.65 -4.05
N TYR A 32 -5.14 -3.78 -3.24
CA TYR A 32 -4.97 -4.02 -1.82
C TYR A 32 -6.33 -4.21 -1.17
N SER A 33 -6.54 -5.42 -0.69
CA SER A 33 -7.74 -5.81 0.03
C SER A 33 -7.36 -6.53 1.30
N GLN A 34 -8.21 -6.36 2.31
CA GLN A 34 -8.12 -7.11 3.54
C GLN A 34 -9.52 -7.39 4.08
N ALA A 35 -9.66 -8.49 4.81
CA ALA A 35 -10.93 -8.87 5.42
C ALA A 35 -11.20 -8.16 6.76
N ALA A 36 -10.18 -7.57 7.39
CA ALA A 36 -10.33 -6.95 8.71
C ALA A 36 -10.78 -5.48 8.59
N PRO A 37 -11.69 -5.00 9.46
CA PRO A 37 -12.11 -3.60 9.50
C PRO A 37 -11.11 -2.71 10.25
N ILE A 38 -9.81 -3.00 10.11
CA ILE A 38 -8.73 -2.31 10.83
C ILE A 38 -7.79 -1.72 9.79
N ALA A 39 -7.38 -0.47 9.98
CA ALA A 39 -6.41 0.16 9.10
C ALA A 39 -5.10 -0.65 9.09
N PRO A 40 -4.56 -1.00 7.92
CA PRO A 40 -3.28 -1.68 7.85
C PRO A 40 -2.16 -0.70 8.15
N GLN A 41 -1.00 -1.22 8.58
CA GLN A 41 0.22 -0.43 8.52
C GLN A 41 0.90 -0.67 7.18
N ILE A 42 1.18 0.40 6.45
CA ILE A 42 1.80 0.35 5.12
C ILE A 42 3.07 1.19 5.13
N VAL A 43 4.15 0.59 4.66
CA VAL A 43 5.47 1.23 4.55
C VAL A 43 6.07 0.98 3.17
N PHE A 44 6.75 1.99 2.63
CA PHE A 44 7.46 1.90 1.36
C PHE A 44 8.97 2.07 1.61
N GLY A 45 9.76 1.14 1.08
CA GLY A 45 11.23 1.23 1.12
C GLY A 45 11.78 2.09 -0.01
N ASP A 46 11.06 2.11 -1.14
CA ASP A 46 11.31 2.99 -2.28
C ASP A 46 10.00 3.25 -3.05
N GLY A 47 10.07 3.91 -4.21
CA GLY A 47 8.89 4.24 -5.02
C GLY A 47 8.13 3.03 -5.58
N ARG A 48 8.68 1.82 -5.50
CA ARG A 48 8.15 0.57 -6.07
C ARG A 48 7.89 -0.51 -5.02
N ILE A 49 8.78 -0.66 -4.05
CA ILE A 49 8.73 -1.72 -3.05
C ILE A 49 8.05 -1.21 -1.78
N GLY A 50 6.97 -1.89 -1.39
CA GLY A 50 6.23 -1.61 -0.18
C GLY A 50 5.70 -2.86 0.49
N TYR A 51 5.36 -2.72 1.76
CA TYR A 51 4.83 -3.78 2.62
C TYR A 51 3.63 -3.27 3.38
N ALA A 52 2.63 -4.13 3.52
CA ALA A 52 1.41 -3.88 4.27
C ALA A 52 1.22 -5.00 5.27
N THR A 53 0.87 -4.66 6.52
CA THR A 53 0.58 -5.66 7.55
C THR A 53 -0.73 -5.38 8.24
N VAL A 54 -1.48 -6.47 8.49
CA VAL A 54 -2.67 -6.46 9.32
C VAL A 54 -2.89 -7.84 9.96
N ARG A 55 -3.12 -7.88 11.27
CA ARG A 55 -3.40 -9.11 12.04
C ARG A 55 -2.44 -10.28 11.76
N GLY A 56 -1.15 -9.99 11.54
CA GLY A 56 -0.13 -11.01 11.27
C GLY A 56 -0.02 -11.43 9.80
N ALA A 57 -0.94 -11.02 8.93
CA ALA A 57 -0.74 -11.14 7.49
C ALA A 57 0.25 -10.06 7.02
N ILE A 58 1.12 -10.44 6.09
CA ILE A 58 2.05 -9.53 5.43
C ILE A 58 1.76 -9.62 3.93
N GLN A 59 1.57 -8.46 3.29
CA GLN A 59 1.48 -8.34 1.84
C GLN A 59 2.62 -7.47 1.33
N ARG A 60 3.10 -7.77 0.12
CA ARG A 60 4.20 -7.04 -0.55
C ARG A 60 3.74 -6.53 -1.90
N THR A 61 4.17 -5.34 -2.24
CA THR A 61 4.10 -4.76 -3.60
C THR A 61 5.50 -4.54 -4.16
N THR A 62 5.63 -4.59 -5.49
CA THR A 62 6.87 -4.27 -6.23
C THR A 62 6.64 -3.27 -7.36
N ASP A 63 5.44 -2.70 -7.43
CA ASP A 63 4.99 -1.74 -8.44
C ASP A 63 4.38 -0.47 -7.83
N GLY A 64 4.76 -0.15 -6.60
CA GLY A 64 4.38 1.11 -5.96
C GLY A 64 3.01 1.08 -5.32
N GLY A 65 2.46 -0.11 -5.06
CA GLY A 65 1.20 -0.31 -4.35
C GLY A 65 0.00 -0.57 -5.26
N SER A 66 0.22 -0.76 -6.57
CA SER A 66 -0.86 -1.11 -7.50
C SER A 66 -1.29 -2.56 -7.34
N HIS A 67 -0.32 -3.48 -7.19
CA HIS A 67 -0.58 -4.89 -6.92
C HIS A 67 0.09 -5.37 -5.63
N TRP A 68 -0.67 -6.14 -4.85
CA TRP A 68 -0.24 -6.69 -3.56
C TRP A 68 -0.34 -8.21 -3.56
N SER A 69 0.72 -8.86 -3.08
CA SER A 69 0.78 -10.32 -2.94
C SER A 69 1.02 -10.70 -1.49
N ALA A 70 0.22 -11.63 -0.97
CA ALA A 70 0.44 -12.19 0.36
C ALA A 70 1.80 -12.90 0.43
N LEU A 71 2.53 -12.63 1.51
CA LEU A 71 3.73 -13.36 1.87
C LEU A 71 3.33 -14.46 2.86
N GLU A 72 3.45 -15.71 2.41
CA GLU A 72 3.30 -16.87 3.29
C GLU A 72 4.47 -16.88 4.30
N THR A 73 4.16 -16.81 5.59
CA THR A 73 5.16 -17.01 6.63
C THR A 73 5.40 -18.51 6.79
N PRO A 74 6.66 -19.00 6.73
CA PRO A 74 6.95 -20.41 6.99
C PRO A 74 6.61 -20.71 8.46
N GLY A 75 5.46 -21.31 8.72
CA GLY A 75 5.06 -21.63 10.11
C GLY A 75 3.60 -21.97 10.36
N THR A 76 2.70 -21.80 9.39
CA THR A 76 1.29 -22.19 9.55
C THR A 76 0.92 -23.31 8.58
N HIS A 77 1.19 -24.55 9.00
CA HIS A 77 0.51 -25.77 8.52
C HIS A 77 0.18 -26.64 9.73
#